data_AF-A0A7V8YMT4-F1
#
_entry.id   AF-A0A7V8YMT4-F1
#
_cell.length_a   1.000
_cell.length_b   1.000
_cell.length_c   1.000
_cell.angle_alpha   90.00
_cell.angle_beta   90.00
_cell.angle_gamma   90.00
#
_symmetry.space_group_name_H-M   'P 1'
#
loop_
_entity.id
_entity.type
_entity.pdbx_description
1 polymer ?
#
loop_
_entity_poly.entity_id
_entity_poly.type
_entity_poly.pdbx_seq_one_letter_code
_entity_poly.pdbx_strand_id
1 'polypeptide(L)' 'MHNRQVARERRHRRVRKKVRGTAARPRLAVFRSNKHIYAQ' A
#
# COMPACT_ATOMS: atom_id res chain seq x y z
N MET A 1 15.62 16.76 -1.46
CA MET A 1 14.80 15.98 -2.41
C MET A 1 13.99 14.92 -1.66
N HIS A 2 12.70 15.17 -1.38
CA HIS A 2 11.85 14.19 -0.67
C HIS A 2 11.41 13.08 -1.63
N ASN A 3 12.01 11.90 -1.51
CA ASN A 3 11.64 10.76 -2.33
C ASN A 3 10.25 10.23 -1.90
N ARG A 4 9.21 10.56 -2.70
CA ARG A 4 7.81 10.15 -2.47
C ARG A 4 7.65 8.64 -2.37
N GLN A 5 8.50 7.87 -3.07
CA GLN A 5 8.51 6.41 -2.99
C GLN A 5 8.92 5.93 -1.59
N VAL A 6 10.01 6.46 -1.04
CA VAL A 6 10.50 6.10 0.31
C VAL A 6 9.44 6.43 1.38
N ALA A 7 8.79 7.59 1.27
CA ALA A 7 7.72 7.97 2.21
C ALA A 7 6.51 7.02 2.13
N ARG A 8 6.13 6.59 0.92
CA ARG A 8 5.05 5.62 0.68
C ARG A 8 5.41 4.24 1.23
N GLU A 9 6.63 3.77 0.99
CA GLU A 9 7.11 2.48 1.49
C GLU A 9 7.11 2.43 3.03
N ARG A 10 7.54 3.51 3.69
CA ARG A 10 7.47 3.65 5.16
C ARG A 10 6.03 3.53 5.67
N ARG A 11 5.07 4.20 5.03
CA ARG A 11 3.64 4.09 5.39
C ARG A 11 3.09 2.69 5.15
N HIS A 12 3.38 2.10 3.99
CA HIS A 12 2.96 0.73 3.67
C HIS A 12 3.48 -0.27 4.71
N ARG A 13 4.77 -0.18 5.08
CA ARG A 13 5.37 -1.06 6.10
C ARG A 13 4.67 -0.89 7.46
N ARG A 14 4.39 0.35 7.87
CA ARG A 14 3.70 0.65 9.14
C ARG A 14 2.29 0.06 9.18
N VAL A 15 1.50 0.27 8.12
CA VAL A 15 0.13 -0.24 8.04
C VAL A 15 0.12 -1.76 7.97
N ARG A 16 0.96 -2.36 7.12
CA ARG A 16 1.05 -3.81 6.95
C ARG A 16 1.54 -4.56 8.19
N LYS A 17 2.22 -3.87 9.13
CA LYS A 17 2.56 -4.44 10.45
C LYS A 17 1.31 -4.78 11.27
N LYS A 18 0.23 -4.00 11.13
CA LYS A 18 -1.04 -4.19 11.87
C LYS A 18 -2.12 -4.85 11.01
N VAL A 19 -2.17 -4.51 9.72
CA VAL A 19 -3.21 -4.95 8.78
C VAL A 19 -2.61 -6.01 7.85
N ARG A 20 -2.91 -7.27 8.14
CA ARG A 20 -2.62 -8.43 7.28
C ARG A 20 -3.92 -9.05 6.77
N GLY A 21 -3.91 -9.50 5.53
CA GLY A 21 -5.01 -10.28 4.99
C GLY A 21 -4.96 -11.71 5.51
N THR A 22 -6.11 -12.36 5.57
CA THR A 22 -6.26 -13.80 5.83
C THR A 22 -6.90 -14.45 4.62
N ALA A 23 -6.90 -15.79 4.53
CA ALA A 23 -7.54 -16.48 3.41
C ALA A 23 -9.04 -16.14 3.28
N ALA A 24 -9.76 -16.05 4.41
CA ALA A 24 -11.17 -15.68 4.43
C ALA A 24 -11.43 -14.18 4.15
N ARG A 25 -10.45 -13.31 4.43
CA ARG A 25 -10.51 -11.86 4.22
C ARG A 25 -9.16 -11.33 3.74
N PRO A 26 -8.89 -11.41 2.42
CA PRO A 26 -7.63 -10.94 1.86
C PRO A 26 -7.52 -9.43 1.99
N ARG A 27 -6.27 -8.94 2.02
CA ARG A 27 -6.01 -7.50 2.03
C ARG A 27 -6.01 -6.98 0.60
N LEU A 28 -6.72 -5.89 0.34
CA LEU A 28 -6.66 -5.17 -0.94
C LEU A 28 -5.38 -4.33 -1.01
N ALA A 29 -4.62 -4.47 -2.09
CA ALA A 29 -3.45 -3.69 -2.42
C ALA A 29 -3.80 -2.64 -3.48
N VAL A 30 -3.49 -1.37 -3.22
CA VAL A 30 -3.77 -0.26 -4.14
C VAL A 30 -2.47 0.37 -4.64
N PHE A 31 -2.38 0.59 -5.94
CA PHE A 31 -1.36 1.39 -6.59
C PHE A 31 -1.99 2.61 -7.27
N ARG A 32 -1.50 3.81 -6.94
CA ARG A 32 -1.98 5.07 -7.51
C ARG A 32 -0.88 5.72 -8.34
N SER A 33 -1.21 6.01 -9.60
CA SER A 33 -0.46 6.89 -10.49
C SER A 33 -1.15 8.25 -10.57
N ASN A 34 -0.61 9.18 -11.38
CA ASN A 34 -1.27 10.46 -11.62
C ASN A 34 -2.53 10.34 -12.49
N LYS A 35 -2.64 9.27 -13.30
CA LYS A 35 -3.75 9.09 -14.26
C LYS A 35 -4.78 8.07 -13.78
N HIS A 36 -4.32 6.96 -13.19
CA HIS A 36 -5.18 5.83 -12.82
C HIS A 36 -4.85 5.28 -11.42
N ILE A 37 -5.84 4.59 -10.86
CA ILE A 37 -5.74 3.82 -9.61
C ILE A 37 -6.03 2.36 -9.94
N TYR A 38 -5.16 1.48 -9.48
CA TYR A 38 -5.28 0.04 -9.64
C TYR A 38 -5.42 -0.63 -8.27
N ALA A 39 -6.27 -1.65 -8.18
CA ALA A 39 -6.47 -2.44 -6.98
C ALA A 39 -6.33 -3.94 -7.28
N GLN A 40 -5.75 -4.69 -6.34
CA GLN A 40 -5.52 -6.15 -6.39
C GLN A 40 -5.81 -6.77 -5.03
#